data_AF-A0A0G0MYT5-F1
#
_entry.id   AF-A0A0G0MYT5-F1
#
_cell.length_a   1.000
_cell.length_b   1.000
_cell.length_c   1.000
_cell.angle_alpha   90.00
_cell.angle_beta   90.00
_cell.angle_gamma   90.00
#
_symmetry.space_group_name_H-M   'P 1'
#
loop_
_entity.id
_entity.type
_entity.pdbx_description
1 polymer ?
#
loop_
_entity_poly.entity_id
_entity_poly.type
_entity_poly.pdbx_seq_one_letter_code
_entity_poly.pdbx_strand_id
1 'polypeptide(L)'
;MVIHVYKGSFHKKGSIGDIVLAVVREAIPNGIVKKKDKVKVVIVRTKKEVGRTDGSYIRFSDNAGVVIDAQKNPRGTRIFGPIAREIKDLGFNKIASMAKEVY
;
A
#
# COMPACT_ATOMS: atom_id res chain seq x y z
N MET A 1 10.91 5.47 -1.77
CA MET A 1 10.79 6.87 -1.28
C MET A 1 9.48 7.44 -1.77
N VAL A 2 8.63 7.97 -0.88
CA VAL A 2 7.37 8.60 -1.27
C VAL A 2 7.62 10.05 -1.70
N ILE A 3 6.97 10.48 -2.79
CA ILE A 3 7.09 11.82 -3.37
C ILE A 3 5.77 12.58 -3.24
N HIS A 4 4.64 11.90 -3.45
CA HIS A 4 3.33 12.55 -3.46
C HIS A 4 2.24 11.62 -2.95
N VAL A 5 1.22 12.17 -2.30
CA VAL A 5 0.05 11.43 -1.78
C VAL A 5 -1.19 11.87 -2.54
N TYR A 6 -1.87 10.93 -3.19
CA TYR A 6 -3.08 11.19 -3.97
C TYR A 6 -4.34 11.20 -3.10
N LYS A 7 -4.41 12.13 -2.14
CA LYS A 7 -5.55 12.29 -1.21
C LYS A 7 -6.22 13.67 -1.26
N GLY A 8 -5.73 14.57 -2.11
CA GLY A 8 -6.25 15.94 -2.28
C GLY A 8 -5.28 17.04 -1.83
N SER A 9 -5.59 18.29 -2.14
CA SER A 9 -4.64 19.43 -2.11
C SER A 9 -4.00 19.73 -0.75
N PHE A 10 -4.69 19.45 0.37
CA PHE A 10 -4.21 19.80 1.72
C PHE A 10 -3.68 18.61 2.53
N HIS A 11 -3.64 17.41 1.95
CA HIS A 11 -3.29 16.19 2.68
C HIS A 11 -1.81 15.87 2.55
N LYS A 12 -1.03 16.21 3.58
CA LYS A 12 0.42 15.92 3.66
C LYS A 12 0.75 14.50 4.12
N LYS A 13 -0.24 13.72 4.56
CA LYS A 13 -0.06 12.38 5.15
C LYS A 13 -0.87 11.34 4.39
N GLY A 14 -0.27 10.18 4.17
CA GLY A 14 -0.94 8.97 3.69
C GLY A 14 -1.22 8.00 4.84
N SER A 15 -2.36 7.32 4.76
CA SER A 15 -2.80 6.25 5.64
C SER A 15 -3.06 4.98 4.82
N ILE A 16 -3.46 3.91 5.49
CA ILE A 16 -3.91 2.66 4.87
C ILE A 16 -4.94 2.95 3.77
N GLY A 17 -4.73 2.37 2.59
CA GLY A 17 -5.61 2.52 1.43
C GLY A 17 -5.30 3.73 0.53
N ASP A 18 -4.50 4.69 0.99
CA ASP A 18 -4.12 5.82 0.16
C ASP A 18 -3.10 5.41 -0.91
N ILE A 19 -3.26 5.97 -2.11
CA ILE A 19 -2.31 5.79 -3.21
C ILE A 19 -1.26 6.89 -3.14
N VAL A 20 0.00 6.49 -3.27
CA VAL A 20 1.15 7.39 -3.26
C VAL A 20 2.01 7.19 -4.50
N LEU A 21 2.61 8.28 -4.97
CA LEU A 21 3.70 8.23 -5.94
C LEU A 21 5.01 8.00 -5.20
N ALA A 22 5.75 6.97 -5.60
CA ALA A 22 7.03 6.64 -5.01
C ALA A 22 8.10 6.44 -6.07
N VAL A 23 9.36 6.70 -5.69
CA VAL A 23 10.55 6.31 -6.45
C VAL A 23 11.22 5.13 -5.77
N VAL A 24 11.55 4.13 -6.59
CA VAL A 24 12.26 2.92 -6.17
C VAL A 24 13.72 3.25 -5.85
N ARG A 25 14.11 3.09 -4.58
CA ARG A 25 15.50 3.31 -4.15
C ARG A 25 16.37 2.07 -4.35
N GLU A 26 15.80 0.90 -4.12
CA GLU A 26 16.44 -0.40 -4.22
C GLU A 26 15.49 -1.36 -4.93
N ALA A 27 16.05 -2.23 -5.75
CA ALA A 27 15.30 -3.20 -6.54
C ALA A 27 16.08 -4.50 -6.63
N ILE A 28 15.35 -5.62 -6.65
CA ILE A 28 15.92 -6.95 -6.86
C ILE A 28 16.40 -7.04 -8.33
N PRO A 29 17.58 -7.62 -8.62
CA PRO A 29 18.00 -7.88 -10.00
C PRO A 29 16.95 -8.75 -10.71
N ASN A 30 16.60 -8.39 -11.95
CA ASN A 30 15.52 -8.99 -12.75
C ASN A 30 14.09 -8.84 -12.20
N GLY A 31 13.88 -7.96 -11.21
CA GLY A 31 12.54 -7.59 -10.76
C GLY A 31 11.76 -6.80 -11.81
N ILE A 32 10.42 -6.84 -11.71
CA ILE A 32 9.49 -6.11 -12.59
C ILE A 32 9.71 -4.59 -12.51
N VAL A 33 10.17 -4.10 -11.35
CA VAL A 33 10.48 -2.69 -11.09
C VAL A 33 11.99 -2.48 -11.02
N LYS A 34 12.47 -1.39 -11.62
CA LYS A 34 13.89 -1.04 -11.66
C LYS A 34 14.22 0.07 -10.66
N LYS A 35 15.49 0.18 -10.27
CA LYS A 35 15.98 1.29 -9.45
C LYS A 35 15.74 2.63 -10.18
N LYS A 36 15.34 3.67 -9.43
CA LYS A 36 14.92 5.00 -9.90
C LYS A 36 13.59 5.06 -10.67
N ASP A 37 12.89 3.94 -10.83
CA ASP A 37 11.58 3.94 -11.49
C ASP A 37 10.53 4.67 -10.62
N LYS A 38 9.59 5.37 -11.28
CA LYS A 38 8.47 6.06 -10.64
C LYS A 38 7.26 5.14 -10.66
N VAL A 39 6.77 4.77 -9.49
CA VAL A 39 5.69 3.78 -9.32
C VAL A 39 4.56 4.32 -8.46
N LYS A 40 3.33 3.87 -8.77
CA LYS A 40 2.18 4.07 -7.88
C LYS A 40 2.15 2.94 -6.86
N VAL A 41 1.89 3.28 -5.61
CA VAL A 41 1.89 2.34 -4.49
C VAL A 41 0.65 2.58 -3.65
N VAL A 42 -0.06 1.54 -3.26
CA VAL A 42 -1.10 1.63 -2.23
C VAL A 42 -0.50 1.26 -0.88
N ILE A 43 -0.77 2.04 0.16
CA ILE A 43 -0.30 1.75 1.52
C ILE A 43 -1.18 0.65 2.13
N VAL A 44 -0.57 -0.44 2.60
CA VAL A 44 -1.29 -1.61 3.16
C VAL A 44 -1.05 -1.81 4.66
N ARG A 45 0.08 -1.32 5.18
CA ARG A 45 0.41 -1.34 6.61
C ARG A 45 0.98 0.00 7.04
N THR A 46 0.59 0.46 8.23
CA THR A 46 1.14 1.65 8.87
C THR A 46 1.47 1.38 10.34
N LYS A 47 2.59 1.95 10.80
CA LYS A 47 2.96 2.01 12.22
C LYS A 47 2.01 2.88 13.03
N LYS A 48 1.50 3.95 12.41
CA LYS A 48 0.50 4.81 13.04
C LYS A 48 -0.83 4.07 13.10
N GLU A 49 -1.47 4.15 14.26
CA GLU A 49 -2.79 3.58 14.48
C GLU A 49 -3.84 4.20 13.55
N VAL A 50 -4.73 3.36 13.05
CA VAL A 50 -5.89 3.74 12.26
C VAL A 50 -7.13 3.32 13.03
N GLY A 51 -8.02 4.27 13.30
CA GLY A 51 -9.29 4.01 13.95
C GLY A 51 -10.31 3.44 12.96
N ARG A 52 -11.10 2.48 13.42
CA ARG A 52 -12.18 1.84 12.69
C ARG A 52 -13.54 2.36 13.17
N THR A 53 -14.56 2.11 12.37
CA THR A 53 -15.94 2.55 12.68
C THR A 53 -16.53 1.85 13.89
N ASP A 54 -16.02 0.67 14.25
CA ASP A 54 -16.39 -0.06 15.47
C ASP A 54 -15.66 0.46 16.73
N GLY A 55 -14.83 1.50 16.61
CA GLY A 55 -14.04 2.06 17.71
C GLY A 55 -12.74 1.31 17.99
N SER A 56 -12.47 0.21 17.29
CA SER A 56 -11.20 -0.50 17.39
C SER A 56 -10.08 0.26 16.67
N TYR A 57 -8.83 0.04 17.08
CA TYR A 57 -7.66 0.62 16.44
C TYR A 57 -6.74 -0.49 15.92
N ILE A 58 -6.30 -0.36 14.67
CA ILE A 58 -5.30 -1.24 14.08
C ILE A 58 -3.97 -0.51 13.91
N ARG A 59 -2.87 -1.18 14.28
CA ARG A 59 -1.50 -0.71 14.02
C ARG A 59 -0.62 -1.89 13.64
N PHE A 60 0.36 -1.64 12.77
CA PHE A 60 1.35 -2.63 12.38
C PHE A 60 2.73 -2.30 12.94
N SER A 61 3.64 -3.27 12.93
CA SER A 61 5.03 -3.07 13.36
C SER A 61 5.86 -2.31 12.32
N ASP A 62 5.48 -2.34 11.04
CA ASP A 62 6.18 -1.69 9.93
C ASP A 62 5.23 -0.89 9.02
N ASN A 63 5.83 -0.05 8.17
CA ASN A 63 5.11 0.61 7.07
C ASN A 63 5.36 -0.16 5.79
N ALA A 64 4.30 -0.55 5.09
CA ALA A 64 4.41 -1.29 3.84
C ALA A 64 3.38 -0.83 2.81
N GLY A 65 3.74 -0.98 1.54
CA GLY A 65 2.87 -0.67 0.42
C GLY A 65 3.07 -1.64 -0.74
N VAL A 66 2.03 -1.78 -1.56
CA VAL A 66 2.00 -2.67 -2.72
C VAL A 66 2.04 -1.83 -3.99
N VAL A 67 2.94 -2.18 -4.91
CA VAL A 67 3.05 -1.50 -6.21
C VAL A 67 1.85 -1.85 -7.07
N ILE A 68 1.18 -0.83 -7.62
CA ILE A 68 -0.02 -0.98 -8.43
C ILE A 68 0.16 -0.40 -9.84
N ASP A 69 -0.66 -0.88 -10.77
CA ASP A 69 -0.81 -0.31 -12.11
C ASP A 69 -1.82 0.85 -12.13
N ALA A 70 -2.16 1.33 -13.33
CA ALA A 70 -3.16 2.39 -13.51
C ALA A 70 -4.60 1.91 -13.22
N GLN A 71 -4.87 0.61 -13.35
CA GLN A 71 -6.15 -0.03 -13.07
C GLN A 71 -6.27 -0.55 -11.62
N LYS A 72 -5.38 -0.14 -10.71
CA LYS A 72 -5.32 -0.57 -9.29
C LYS A 72 -5.06 -2.06 -9.08
N ASN A 73 -4.55 -2.78 -10.07
CA ASN A 73 -4.10 -4.16 -9.87
C ASN A 73 -2.66 -4.18 -9.32
N PRO A 74 -2.29 -5.18 -8.51
CA PRO A 74 -0.91 -5.37 -8.10
C PRO A 74 -0.04 -5.70 -9.31
N ARG A 75 1.14 -5.09 -9.41
CA ARG A 75 2.14 -5.47 -10.43
C ARG A 75 2.90 -6.75 -10.09
N GLY A 76 2.89 -7.15 -8.81
CA GLY A 76 3.50 -8.38 -8.33
C GLY A 76 2.50 -9.55 -8.30
N THR A 77 3.03 -10.76 -8.15
CA THR A 77 2.24 -12.01 -8.12
C THR A 77 1.93 -12.51 -6.71
N ARG A 78 2.61 -12.00 -5.68
CA ARG A 78 2.48 -12.43 -4.28
C ARG A 78 2.59 -11.26 -3.33
N ILE A 79 1.85 -11.31 -2.21
CA ILE A 79 1.90 -10.32 -1.14
C ILE A 79 2.50 -10.96 0.11
N PHE A 80 3.46 -10.25 0.70
CA PHE A 80 4.16 -10.71 1.89
C PHE A 80 3.68 -9.96 3.13
N GLY A 81 3.40 -10.75 4.17
CA GLY A 81 2.94 -10.26 5.46
C GLY A 81 1.45 -9.92 5.47
N PRO A 82 0.96 -9.48 6.65
CA PRO A 82 -0.43 -9.17 6.84
C PRO A 82 -0.83 -7.88 6.15
N ILE A 83 -2.12 -7.74 5.86
CA ILE A 83 -2.70 -6.50 5.35
C ILE A 83 -3.92 -6.09 6.19
N ALA A 84 -4.29 -4.82 6.11
CA ALA A 84 -5.50 -4.32 6.73
C ALA A 84 -6.74 -4.65 5.87
N ARG A 85 -7.89 -4.95 6.50
CA ARG A 85 -9.15 -5.28 5.83
C ARG A 85 -9.67 -4.15 4.95
N GLU A 86 -9.36 -2.91 5.33
CA GLU A 86 -9.73 -1.68 4.65
C GLU A 86 -9.28 -1.68 3.18
N ILE A 87 -8.21 -2.42 2.85
CA ILE A 87 -7.74 -2.59 1.48
C ILE A 87 -8.78 -3.30 0.61
N LYS A 88 -9.52 -4.27 1.16
CA LYS A 88 -10.62 -4.93 0.46
C LYS A 88 -11.79 -3.96 0.26
N ASP A 89 -12.16 -3.24 1.31
CA ASP A 89 -13.31 -2.31 1.30
C ASP A 89 -13.11 -1.16 0.31
N LEU A 90 -11.86 -0.74 0.08
CA LEU A 90 -11.49 0.29 -0.90
C LEU A 90 -11.36 -0.23 -2.34
N GLY A 91 -11.73 -1.49 -2.60
CA GLY A 91 -11.81 -2.07 -3.94
C GLY A 91 -10.53 -2.73 -4.44
N PHE A 92 -9.51 -2.92 -3.60
CA PHE A 92 -8.28 -3.63 -3.98
C PHE A 92 -8.43 -5.15 -3.79
N ASN A 93 -9.47 -5.73 -4.36
CA ASN A 93 -9.85 -7.14 -4.16
C ASN A 93 -8.74 -8.13 -4.51
N LYS A 94 -8.00 -7.89 -5.60
CA LYS A 94 -6.87 -8.75 -6.00
C LYS A 94 -5.74 -8.74 -4.98
N ILE A 95 -5.49 -7.59 -4.34
CA ILE A 95 -4.49 -7.45 -3.29
C ILE A 95 -4.96 -8.21 -2.05
N ALA A 96 -6.23 -8.03 -1.65
CA ALA A 96 -6.78 -8.76 -0.52
C ALA A 96 -6.77 -10.28 -0.72
N SER A 97 -7.05 -10.75 -1.93
CA SER A 97 -7.09 -12.18 -2.25
C SER A 97 -5.71 -12.84 -2.32
N MET A 98 -4.64 -12.09 -2.59
CA MET A 98 -3.27 -12.61 -2.68
C MET A 98 -2.53 -12.56 -1.33
N ALA A 99 -3.10 -11.90 -0.33
CA ALA A 99 -2.50 -11.78 0.99
C ALA A 99 -2.74 -13.05 1.83
N LYS A 100 -1.75 -13.41 2.65
CA LYS A 100 -1.84 -14.59 3.53
C LYS A 100 -2.77 -14.35 4.71
N GLU A 101 -2.76 -13.15 5.28
CA GLU A 101 -3.48 -12.77 6.50
C GLU A 101 -4.06 -11.36 6.33
N VAL A 102 -5.33 -11.18 6.74
CA VAL A 102 -6.08 -9.93 6.64
C VAL A 102 -6.67 -9.60 8.01
N TYR A 103 -6.39 -8.41 8.54
CA TYR A 103 -6.79 -7.96 9.88
C TYR A 103 -7.67 -6.73 9.86
#